data_AF-A0A2A4NN05-F1
#
_entry.id   AF-A0A2A4NN05-F1
#
_cell.length_a   1.000
_cell.length_b   1.000
_cell.length_c   1.000
_cell.angle_alpha   90.00
_cell.angle_beta   90.00
_cell.angle_gamma   90.00
#
_symmetry.space_group_name_H-M   'P 1'
#
loop_
_entity.id
_entity.type
_entity.pdbx_description
1 polymer ?
#
loop_
_entity_poly.entity_id
_entity_poly.type
_entity_poly.pdbx_seq_one_letter_code
_entity_poly.pdbx_strand_id
1 'polypeptide(L)'
;MPYPGQPKDTPIPAKLDRWNWGAFLLNWIWGLGNSTYIALLMFVPFVNFILIFILGAKGSKWAWKNRIWEDEAHFIRTQRNWAKAGIFFIFAIIALTFALIFGIFSLMKSSDAYKMTMAEIRKNTEVIEMLGEPIEAGWFVTGQLKIGQNGKGSANYSIPISGPKGNGKAISVVVKTNNVWQIKNLTVQFENSNKIIKIIGKKETAHLKKDNAPLLVADLNYSREFISRKYP
;
A
#
# COMPACT_ATOMS: atom_id res chain seq x y z
N MET A 1 39.87 19.94 30.88
CA MET A 1 40.96 19.24 30.18
C MET A 1 40.32 18.19 29.28
N PRO A 2 40.66 18.08 27.99
CA PRO A 2 40.18 16.98 27.16
C PRO A 2 40.89 15.70 27.61
N TYR A 3 40.10 14.66 27.92
CA TYR A 3 40.64 13.32 28.16
C TYR A 3 41.32 12.84 26.87
N PRO A 4 42.53 12.24 26.92
CA PRO A 4 43.01 11.48 25.78
C PRO A 4 41.99 10.37 25.54
N GLY A 5 41.53 10.22 24.29
CA GLY A 5 40.39 9.37 23.95
C GLY A 5 40.41 7.99 24.61
N GLN A 6 39.22 7.42 24.84
CA GLN A 6 39.00 6.13 25.48
C GLN A 6 40.11 5.10 25.15
N PRO A 7 40.84 4.57 26.16
CA PRO A 7 41.79 3.49 25.95
C PRO A 7 41.14 2.31 25.25
N LYS A 8 41.90 1.64 24.38
CA LYS A 8 41.40 0.47 23.64
C LYS A 8 40.85 -0.57 24.63
N ASP A 9 39.70 -1.15 24.29
CA ASP A 9 38.99 -2.16 25.10
C ASP A 9 38.46 -1.68 26.46
N THR A 10 38.32 -0.36 26.68
CA THR A 10 37.63 0.18 27.86
C THR A 10 36.20 -0.37 27.92
N PRO A 11 35.79 -1.03 29.03
CA PRO A 11 34.44 -1.56 29.16
C PRO A 11 33.40 -0.44 29.16
N ILE A 12 32.23 -0.70 28.59
CA ILE A 12 31.12 0.26 28.60
C ILE A 12 30.65 0.47 30.04
N PRO A 13 30.51 1.73 30.52
CA PRO A 13 29.88 2.02 31.80
C PRO A 13 28.45 1.45 31.83
N ALA A 14 28.07 0.78 32.92
CA ALA A 14 26.78 0.09 33.03
C ALA A 14 25.57 1.01 32.74
N LYS A 15 25.66 2.29 33.09
CA LYS A 15 24.62 3.29 32.81
C LYS A 15 24.41 3.57 31.32
N LEU A 16 25.40 3.29 30.47
CA LEU A 16 25.39 3.49 29.02
C LEU A 16 25.02 2.23 28.24
N ASP A 17 25.12 1.04 28.86
CA ASP A 17 24.72 -0.24 28.26
C ASP A 17 23.19 -0.39 28.28
N ARG A 18 22.52 0.43 27.47
CA ARG A 18 21.07 0.50 27.32
C ARG A 18 20.65 0.19 25.89
N TRP A 19 19.35 -0.04 25.72
CA TRP A 19 18.73 -0.16 24.41
C TRP A 19 19.11 1.00 23.48
N ASN A 20 19.53 0.65 22.27
CA ASN A 20 19.99 1.59 21.26
C ASN A 20 18.91 1.79 20.19
N TRP A 21 18.14 2.87 20.34
CA TRP A 21 17.10 3.24 19.37
C TRP A 21 17.66 3.57 17.99
N GLY A 22 18.88 4.12 17.90
CA GLY A 22 19.53 4.35 16.62
C GLY A 22 19.80 3.05 15.87
N ALA A 23 20.39 2.07 16.54
CA ALA A 23 20.68 0.74 16.00
C ALA A 23 19.42 -0.01 15.60
N PHE A 24 18.38 0.05 16.44
CA PHE A 24 17.09 -0.60 16.17
C PHE A 24 16.35 0.01 14.98
N LEU A 25 16.32 1.35 14.86
CA LEU A 25 15.54 2.03 13.83
C LEU A 25 16.27 2.14 12.49
N LEU A 26 17.60 2.29 12.51
CA LEU A 26 18.42 2.56 11.32
C LEU A 26 19.35 1.41 10.94
N ASN A 27 19.38 0.33 11.73
CA ASN A 27 19.98 -0.96 11.39
C ASN A 27 21.40 -0.85 10.79
N TRP A 28 21.54 -1.21 9.52
CA TRP A 28 22.82 -1.19 8.79
C TRP A 28 23.37 0.23 8.59
N ILE A 29 22.52 1.25 8.46
CA ILE A 29 22.94 2.66 8.32
C ILE A 29 23.61 3.11 9.62
N TRP A 30 22.96 2.83 10.76
CA TRP A 30 23.58 3.07 12.07
C TRP A 30 24.85 2.22 12.25
N GLY A 31 24.84 0.97 11.78
CA GLY A 31 25.98 0.05 11.85
C GLY A 31 27.21 0.57 11.13
N LEU A 32 27.07 1.08 9.90
CA LEU A 32 28.15 1.71 9.15
C LEU A 32 28.70 2.95 9.88
N GLY A 33 27.82 3.80 10.41
CA GLY A 33 28.21 5.01 11.16
C GLY A 33 28.86 4.75 12.52
N ASN A 34 28.68 3.53 13.07
CA ASN A 34 29.23 3.12 14.37
C ASN A 34 30.20 1.93 14.24
N SER A 35 30.76 1.69 13.06
CA SER A 35 31.73 0.60 12.78
C SER A 35 31.28 -0.78 13.29
N THR A 36 29.97 -1.03 13.28
CA THR A 36 29.32 -2.25 13.79
C THR A 36 28.80 -3.07 12.61
N TYR A 37 29.72 -3.74 11.92
CA TYR A 37 29.44 -4.43 10.64
C TYR A 37 28.56 -5.67 10.75
N ILE A 38 28.33 -6.21 11.95
CA ILE A 38 27.31 -7.25 12.16
C ILE A 38 25.92 -6.76 11.72
N ALA A 39 25.67 -5.45 11.70
CA ALA A 39 24.43 -4.88 11.20
C ALA A 39 24.20 -5.11 9.69
N LEU A 40 25.24 -5.47 8.92
CA LEU A 40 25.11 -5.81 7.49
C LEU A 40 24.44 -7.17 7.29
N LEU A 41 24.38 -8.03 8.32
CA LEU A 41 23.62 -9.28 8.26
C LEU A 41 22.10 -9.04 8.12
N MET A 42 21.62 -7.80 8.23
CA MET A 42 20.24 -7.42 7.92
C MET A 42 19.84 -7.70 6.46
N PHE A 43 20.80 -7.87 5.56
CA PHE A 43 20.56 -8.26 4.17
C PHE A 43 20.42 -9.77 3.96
N VAL A 44 20.74 -10.58 4.97
CA VAL A 44 20.48 -12.02 4.92
C VAL A 44 19.01 -12.26 5.27
N PRO A 45 18.22 -12.91 4.39
CA PRO A 45 16.83 -13.22 4.67
C PRO A 45 16.67 -14.00 5.99
N PHE A 46 15.57 -13.74 6.70
CA PHE A 46 15.20 -14.33 7.99
C PHE A 46 16.09 -13.94 9.19
N VAL A 47 17.38 -13.72 9.01
CA VAL A 47 18.30 -13.25 10.08
C VAL A 47 17.89 -11.87 10.57
N ASN A 48 17.44 -11.01 9.65
CA ASN A 48 17.04 -9.64 9.91
C ASN A 48 15.97 -9.47 11.02
N PHE A 49 14.99 -10.40 11.11
CA PHE A 49 13.90 -10.32 12.10
C PHE A 49 14.41 -10.44 13.54
N ILE A 50 15.45 -11.25 13.77
CA ILE A 50 16.03 -11.42 15.11
C ILE A 50 17.12 -10.37 15.32
N LEU A 51 17.94 -10.12 14.30
CA LEU A 51 19.09 -9.23 14.39
C LEU A 51 18.71 -7.79 14.73
N ILE A 52 17.56 -7.28 14.28
CA ILE A 52 17.09 -5.94 14.64
C ILE A 52 16.96 -5.76 16.16
N PHE A 53 16.47 -6.78 16.87
CA PHE A 53 16.36 -6.75 18.33
C PHE A 53 17.73 -6.91 19.00
N ILE A 54 18.63 -7.71 18.42
CA ILE A 54 20.01 -7.83 18.92
C ILE A 54 20.75 -6.49 18.75
N LEU A 55 20.58 -5.80 17.62
CA LEU A 55 21.12 -4.45 17.39
C LEU A 55 20.56 -3.46 18.40
N GLY A 56 19.26 -3.50 18.69
CA GLY A 56 18.65 -2.70 19.76
C GLY A 56 19.27 -3.00 21.13
N ALA A 57 19.38 -4.27 21.52
CA ALA A 57 19.85 -4.67 22.85
C ALA A 57 21.35 -4.45 23.05
N LYS A 58 22.19 -4.74 22.04
CA LYS A 58 23.66 -4.73 22.13
C LYS A 58 24.33 -3.56 21.40
N GLY A 59 23.56 -2.74 20.68
CA GLY A 59 24.10 -1.66 19.84
C GLY A 59 24.96 -0.67 20.61
N SER A 60 24.54 -0.25 21.81
CA SER A 60 25.33 0.66 22.65
C SER A 60 26.70 0.07 23.00
N LYS A 61 26.74 -1.19 23.42
CA LYS A 61 27.97 -1.93 23.71
C LYS A 61 28.87 -2.08 22.48
N TRP A 62 28.30 -2.41 21.32
CA TRP A 62 29.06 -2.52 20.08
C TRP A 62 29.64 -1.19 19.62
N ALA A 63 28.85 -0.11 19.62
CA ALA A 63 29.32 1.23 19.25
C ALA A 63 30.39 1.76 20.21
N TRP A 64 30.27 1.47 21.51
CA TRP A 64 31.27 1.82 22.51
C TRP A 64 32.61 1.10 22.28
N LYS A 65 32.56 -0.17 21.88
CA LYS A 65 33.77 -0.97 21.59
C LYS A 65 34.43 -0.59 20.26
N ASN A 66 33.64 -0.29 19.23
CA ASN A 66 34.13 -0.18 17.86
C ASN A 66 34.68 1.21 17.50
N ARG A 67 34.51 2.22 18.36
CA ARG A 67 34.97 3.59 18.14
C ARG A 67 35.64 4.18 19.38
N ILE A 68 36.47 5.19 19.16
CA ILE A 68 37.08 5.98 20.24
C ILE A 68 36.14 7.14 20.56
N TRP A 69 35.84 7.32 21.85
CA TRP A 69 35.02 8.40 22.37
C TRP A 69 35.87 9.31 23.25
N GLU A 70 35.61 10.62 23.17
CA GLU A 70 36.31 11.63 23.96
C GLU A 70 35.91 11.56 25.44
N ASP A 71 34.60 11.42 25.67
CA ASP A 71 33.99 11.22 26.98
C ASP A 71 32.61 10.54 26.82
N GLU A 72 31.98 10.22 27.94
CA GLU A 72 30.63 9.65 27.97
C GLU A 72 29.58 10.59 27.35
N ALA A 73 29.76 11.91 27.47
CA ALA A 73 28.81 12.90 26.97
C ALA A 73 28.80 12.94 25.44
N HIS A 74 29.97 12.79 24.82
CA HIS A 74 30.14 12.67 23.37
C HIS A 74 29.45 11.40 22.84
N PHE A 75 29.61 10.26 23.53
CA PHE A 75 28.89 9.03 23.18
C PHE A 75 27.37 9.23 23.28
N ILE A 76 26.88 9.73 24.42
CA ILE A 76 25.44 9.96 24.65
C ILE A 76 24.87 10.89 23.59
N ARG A 77 25.53 12.01 23.30
CA ARG A 77 25.09 12.97 22.28
C ARG A 77 24.99 12.31 20.91
N THR A 78 25.99 11.53 20.53
CA THR A 78 26.02 10.82 19.24
C THR A 78 24.89 9.81 19.14
N GLN A 79 24.71 8.95 20.14
CA GLN A 79 23.63 7.94 20.13
C GLN A 79 22.24 8.58 20.18
N ARG A 80 22.07 9.71 20.88
CA ARG A 80 20.83 10.50 20.84
C ARG A 80 20.54 11.09 19.46
N ASN A 81 21.56 11.57 18.75
CA ASN A 81 21.39 12.06 17.38
C ASN A 81 20.98 10.94 16.43
N TRP A 82 21.57 9.75 16.56
CA TRP A 82 21.13 8.56 15.83
C TRP A 82 19.69 8.16 16.14
N ALA A 83 19.29 8.19 17.41
CA ALA A 83 17.90 7.92 17.80
C ALA A 83 16.92 8.95 17.20
N LYS A 84 17.25 10.25 17.26
CA LYS A 84 16.45 11.32 16.64
C LYS A 84 16.34 11.14 15.12
N ALA A 85 17.44 10.82 14.45
CA ALA A 85 17.45 10.54 13.01
C ALA A 85 16.56 9.34 12.68
N GLY A 86 16.62 8.26 13.47
CA GLY A 86 15.76 7.10 13.31
C GLY A 86 14.28 7.43 13.47
N ILE A 87 13.92 8.16 14.53
CA ILE A 87 12.54 8.58 14.77
C ILE A 87 12.03 9.47 13.63
N PHE A 88 12.81 10.47 13.22
CA PHE A 88 12.46 11.34 12.10
C PHE A 88 12.25 10.55 10.80
N PHE A 89 13.14 9.61 10.50
CA PHE A 89 13.06 8.77 9.31
C PHE A 89 11.77 7.93 9.29
N ILE A 90 11.38 7.33 10.42
CA ILE A 90 10.11 6.59 10.53
C ILE A 90 8.91 7.51 10.29
N PHE A 91 8.86 8.69 10.91
CA PHE A 91 7.78 9.64 10.67
C PHE A 91 7.73 10.12 9.21
N ALA A 92 8.88 10.33 8.58
CA ALA A 92 8.96 10.70 7.17
C ALA A 92 8.40 9.60 6.26
N ILE A 93 8.73 8.33 6.51
CA ILE A 93 8.17 7.18 5.76
C ILE A 93 6.66 7.09 5.95
N ILE A 94 6.17 7.24 7.19
CA ILE A 94 4.74 7.19 7.49
C ILE A 94 4.02 8.32 6.75
N ALA A 95 4.51 9.55 6.84
CA ALA A 95 3.93 10.71 6.17
C ALA A 95 3.92 10.53 4.64
N LEU A 96 5.03 10.06 4.05
CA LEU A 96 5.12 9.77 2.62
C LEU A 96 4.13 8.68 2.20
N THR A 97 3.99 7.62 3.00
CA THR A 97 3.06 6.53 2.73
C THR A 97 1.61 7.03 2.72
N PHE A 98 1.22 7.81 3.73
CA PHE A 98 -0.10 8.45 3.75
C PHE A 98 -0.29 9.39 2.55
N ALA A 99 0.68 10.24 2.24
CA ALA A 99 0.61 11.14 1.09
C ALA A 99 0.43 10.40 -0.23
N LEU A 100 1.14 9.28 -0.44
CA LEU A 100 0.99 8.43 -1.62
C LEU A 100 -0.39 7.76 -1.67
N ILE A 101 -0.88 7.21 -0.57
CA ILE A 101 -2.22 6.58 -0.49
C ILE A 101 -3.31 7.61 -0.80
N PHE A 102 -3.29 8.78 -0.16
CA PHE A 102 -4.23 9.87 -0.42
C PHE A 102 -4.12 10.39 -1.86
N GLY A 103 -2.90 10.51 -2.39
CA GLY A 103 -2.64 10.90 -3.77
C GLY A 103 -3.28 9.93 -4.78
N ILE A 104 -3.10 8.63 -4.59
CA ILE A 104 -3.70 7.59 -5.45
C ILE A 104 -5.23 7.68 -5.42
N PHE A 105 -5.84 7.79 -4.24
CA PHE A 105 -7.30 7.89 -4.14
C PHE A 105 -7.84 9.18 -4.76
N SER A 106 -7.13 10.30 -4.61
CA SER A 106 -7.47 11.57 -5.26
C SER A 106 -7.43 11.45 -6.79
N LEU A 107 -6.38 10.82 -7.34
CA LEU A 107 -6.26 10.55 -8.78
C LEU A 107 -7.37 9.65 -9.31
N MET A 108 -7.79 8.64 -8.55
CA MET A 108 -8.91 7.79 -8.95
C MET A 108 -10.23 8.56 -8.97
N LYS A 109 -10.49 9.39 -7.94
CA LYS A 109 -11.69 10.21 -7.83
C LYS A 109 -11.76 11.36 -8.84
N SER A 110 -10.62 11.83 -9.36
CA SER A 110 -10.58 12.88 -10.37
C SER A 110 -10.86 12.37 -11.79
N SER A 111 -10.79 11.05 -12.01
CA SER A 111 -11.01 10.42 -13.32
C SER A 111 -12.44 10.58 -13.85
N ASP A 112 -12.58 10.67 -15.17
CA ASP A 112 -13.89 10.73 -15.83
C ASP A 112 -14.73 9.47 -15.55
N ALA A 113 -14.07 8.30 -15.56
CA ALA A 113 -14.72 7.04 -15.27
C ALA A 113 -15.38 7.02 -13.88
N TYR A 114 -14.73 7.61 -12.87
CA TYR A 114 -15.31 7.75 -11.53
C TYR A 114 -16.47 8.74 -11.52
N LYS A 115 -16.29 9.92 -12.11
CA LYS A 115 -17.32 10.97 -12.16
C LYS A 115 -18.59 10.49 -12.86
N MET A 116 -18.45 9.81 -14.00
CA MET A 116 -19.55 9.19 -14.72
C MET A 116 -20.25 8.12 -13.88
N THR A 117 -19.48 7.25 -13.22
CA THR A 117 -20.03 6.22 -12.33
C THR A 117 -20.90 6.84 -11.24
N MET A 118 -20.39 7.85 -10.53
CA MET A 118 -21.13 8.51 -9.45
C MET A 118 -22.35 9.29 -9.95
N ALA A 119 -22.28 9.88 -11.15
CA ALA A 119 -23.41 10.56 -11.76
C ALA A 119 -24.57 9.59 -12.04
N GLU A 120 -24.29 8.38 -12.52
CA GLU A 120 -25.33 7.36 -12.77
C GLU A 120 -25.91 6.78 -11.48
N ILE A 121 -25.08 6.58 -10.44
CA ILE A 121 -25.54 6.15 -9.11
C ILE A 121 -26.54 7.17 -8.53
N ARG A 122 -26.19 8.46 -8.61
CA ARG A 122 -27.00 9.56 -8.04
C ARG A 122 -28.27 9.88 -8.82
N LYS A 123 -28.46 9.31 -10.00
CA LYS A 123 -29.70 9.44 -10.79
C LYS A 123 -30.65 8.25 -10.60
N ASN A 124 -30.18 7.15 -10.02
CA ASN A 124 -30.96 5.92 -9.94
C ASN A 124 -31.92 5.95 -8.74
N THR A 125 -33.23 5.99 -9.02
CA THR A 125 -34.28 6.06 -8.02
C THR A 125 -34.22 4.93 -7.00
N GLU A 126 -34.00 3.68 -7.42
CA GLU A 126 -33.92 2.55 -6.49
C GLU A 126 -32.72 2.65 -5.55
N VAL A 127 -31.58 3.18 -6.00
CA VAL A 127 -30.42 3.41 -5.13
C VAL A 127 -30.71 4.54 -4.13
N ILE A 128 -31.35 5.62 -4.59
CA ILE A 128 -31.78 6.74 -3.74
C ILE A 128 -32.77 6.28 -2.67
N GLU A 129 -33.72 5.41 -3.02
CA GLU A 129 -34.67 4.85 -2.06
C GLU A 129 -33.96 4.09 -0.94
N MET A 130 -32.92 3.31 -1.30
CA MET A 130 -32.16 2.46 -0.38
C MET A 130 -31.13 3.21 0.48
N LEU A 131 -30.43 4.22 -0.07
CA LEU A 131 -29.38 4.96 0.66
C LEU A 131 -29.83 6.33 1.18
N GLY A 132 -30.86 6.92 0.60
CA GLY A 132 -31.23 8.33 0.82
C GLY A 132 -30.28 9.30 0.10
N GLU A 133 -30.54 10.60 0.29
CA GLU A 133 -29.70 11.68 -0.25
C GLU A 133 -29.14 12.56 0.87
N PRO A 134 -27.90 13.07 0.74
CA PRO A 134 -26.98 12.89 -0.38
C PRO A 134 -26.29 11.52 -0.39
N ILE A 135 -26.03 10.98 -1.59
CA ILE A 135 -25.17 9.79 -1.77
C ILE A 135 -23.72 10.24 -1.91
N GLU A 136 -22.93 9.92 -0.91
CA GLU A 136 -21.51 10.22 -0.83
C GLU A 136 -20.66 8.98 -1.12
N ALA A 137 -19.48 9.19 -1.67
CA ALA A 137 -18.49 8.13 -1.83
C ALA A 137 -17.54 8.13 -0.64
N GLY A 138 -17.22 6.93 -0.15
CA GLY A 138 -16.21 6.72 0.89
C GLY A 138 -14.85 7.27 0.48
N TRP A 139 -13.98 7.46 1.48
CA TRP A 139 -12.67 8.07 1.28
C TRP A 139 -11.74 7.21 0.40
N PHE A 140 -11.84 5.88 0.51
CA PHE A 140 -11.07 4.91 -0.27
C PHE A 140 -11.83 4.46 -1.52
N VAL A 141 -11.19 4.59 -2.68
CA VAL A 141 -11.66 3.98 -3.93
C VAL A 141 -10.63 2.96 -4.35
N THR A 142 -11.06 1.73 -4.56
CA THR A 142 -10.18 0.63 -4.95
C THR A 142 -10.47 0.21 -6.38
N GLY A 143 -9.50 -0.40 -7.06
CA GLY A 143 -9.65 -0.74 -8.46
C GLY A 143 -8.40 -0.51 -9.28
N GLN A 144 -8.55 -0.60 -10.60
CA GLN A 144 -7.49 -0.27 -11.54
C GLN A 144 -8.01 0.77 -12.53
N LEU A 145 -7.15 1.72 -12.87
CA LEU A 145 -7.35 2.64 -13.98
C LEU A 145 -6.18 2.43 -14.93
N LYS A 146 -6.49 1.99 -16.15
CA LYS A 146 -5.52 1.80 -17.24
C LYS A 146 -5.83 2.83 -18.33
N ILE A 147 -4.88 3.71 -18.58
CA ILE A 147 -4.93 4.61 -19.72
C ILE A 147 -4.04 3.99 -20.80
N GLY A 148 -4.65 3.58 -21.90
CA GLY A 148 -3.94 3.00 -23.04
C GLY A 148 -3.51 4.07 -24.05
N GLN A 149 -2.63 3.68 -24.97
CA GLN A 149 -2.29 4.51 -26.12
C GLN A 149 -3.48 4.61 -27.10
N ASN A 150 -3.48 5.61 -27.98
CA ASN A 150 -4.48 5.81 -29.05
C ASN A 150 -5.93 5.94 -28.56
N GLY A 151 -6.13 6.63 -27.44
CA GLY A 151 -7.47 6.95 -26.93
C GLY A 151 -8.26 5.77 -26.37
N LYS A 152 -7.59 4.66 -26.06
CA LYS A 152 -8.16 3.50 -25.37
C LYS A 152 -7.88 3.57 -23.87
N GLY A 153 -8.69 2.88 -23.07
CA GLY A 153 -8.53 2.84 -21.63
C GLY A 153 -9.58 1.95 -20.97
N SER A 154 -9.36 1.62 -19.71
CA SER A 154 -10.33 0.88 -18.91
C SER A 154 -10.19 1.26 -17.45
N ALA A 155 -11.30 1.22 -16.73
CA ALA A 155 -11.35 1.41 -15.30
C ALA A 155 -12.28 0.36 -14.69
N ASN A 156 -11.84 -0.28 -13.62
CA ASN A 156 -12.69 -1.12 -12.78
C ASN A 156 -12.63 -0.57 -11.36
N TYR A 157 -13.73 -0.04 -10.85
CA TYR A 157 -13.79 0.56 -9.53
C TYR A 157 -14.66 -0.23 -8.57
N SER A 158 -14.25 -0.20 -7.31
CA SER A 158 -14.98 -0.63 -6.14
C SER A 158 -15.04 0.57 -5.20
N ILE A 159 -16.22 1.19 -5.16
CA ILE A 159 -16.49 2.49 -4.53
C ILE A 159 -17.45 2.24 -3.37
N PRO A 160 -17.00 2.34 -2.11
CA PRO A 160 -17.91 2.44 -0.97
C PRO A 160 -18.79 3.68 -1.15
N ILE A 161 -20.08 3.55 -0.91
CA ILE A 161 -21.04 4.65 -0.97
C ILE A 161 -21.92 4.64 0.27
N SER A 162 -22.29 5.82 0.74
CA SER A 162 -23.09 6.00 1.95
C SER A 162 -24.12 7.09 1.76
N GLY A 163 -25.27 6.93 2.42
CA GLY A 163 -26.28 7.96 2.56
C GLY A 163 -27.01 7.82 3.90
N PRO A 164 -27.96 8.72 4.22
CA PRO A 164 -28.62 8.73 5.53
C PRO A 164 -29.38 7.45 5.91
N LYS A 165 -29.77 6.61 4.93
CA LYS A 165 -30.52 5.37 5.15
C LYS A 165 -29.63 4.11 5.19
N GLY A 166 -28.35 4.23 4.84
CA GLY A 166 -27.43 3.10 4.92
C GLY A 166 -26.19 3.22 4.04
N ASN A 167 -25.50 2.09 3.94
CA ASN A 167 -24.24 1.96 3.21
C ASN A 167 -24.35 0.92 2.10
N GLY A 168 -23.47 1.06 1.12
CA GLY A 168 -23.32 0.10 0.05
C GLY A 168 -21.97 0.21 -0.65
N LYS A 169 -21.82 -0.60 -1.68
CA LYS A 169 -20.62 -0.69 -2.48
C LYS A 169 -21.01 -0.73 -3.95
N ALA A 170 -20.54 0.25 -4.71
CA ALA A 170 -20.67 0.26 -6.16
C ALA A 170 -19.48 -0.43 -6.82
N ILE A 171 -19.77 -1.34 -7.74
CA ILE A 171 -18.79 -1.96 -8.64
C ILE A 171 -19.05 -1.46 -10.05
N SER A 172 -18.05 -0.82 -10.66
CA SER A 172 -18.16 -0.29 -12.02
C SER A 172 -17.06 -0.79 -12.93
N VAL A 173 -17.41 -1.03 -14.19
CA VAL A 173 -16.47 -1.32 -15.28
C VAL A 173 -16.74 -0.30 -16.38
N VAL A 174 -15.74 0.53 -16.67
CA VAL A 174 -15.80 1.62 -17.64
C VAL A 174 -14.69 1.42 -18.67
N VAL A 175 -15.01 1.61 -19.96
CA VAL A 175 -14.05 1.42 -21.07
C VAL A 175 -13.99 2.69 -21.90
N LYS A 176 -12.77 3.13 -22.24
CA LYS A 176 -12.54 4.21 -23.20
C LYS A 176 -12.28 3.61 -24.58
N THR A 177 -13.04 4.03 -25.58
CA THR A 177 -12.83 3.66 -26.99
C THR A 177 -12.98 4.92 -27.82
N ASN A 178 -12.03 5.16 -28.75
CA ASN A 178 -12.02 6.36 -29.58
C ASN A 178 -12.15 7.66 -28.76
N ASN A 179 -11.41 7.75 -27.65
CA ASN A 179 -11.44 8.86 -26.69
C ASN A 179 -12.77 9.08 -25.92
N VAL A 180 -13.76 8.20 -26.08
CA VAL A 180 -15.04 8.30 -25.36
C VAL A 180 -15.12 7.22 -24.29
N TRP A 181 -15.41 7.61 -23.04
CA TRP A 181 -15.66 6.70 -21.93
C TRP A 181 -17.11 6.18 -21.98
N GLN A 182 -17.29 4.90 -21.69
CA GLN A 182 -18.59 4.25 -21.60
C GLN A 182 -18.62 3.27 -20.43
N ILE A 183 -19.68 3.33 -19.62
CA ILE A 183 -19.91 2.37 -18.55
C ILE A 183 -20.43 1.07 -19.17
N LYS A 184 -19.71 -0.04 -18.98
CA LYS A 184 -20.09 -1.38 -19.47
C LYS A 184 -20.92 -2.15 -18.45
N ASN A 185 -20.56 -2.04 -17.17
CA ASN A 185 -21.34 -2.59 -16.06
C ASN A 185 -21.29 -1.62 -14.87
N LEU A 186 -22.42 -1.49 -14.18
CA LEU A 186 -22.52 -0.78 -12.92
C LEU A 186 -23.54 -1.47 -12.02
N THR A 187 -23.08 -1.92 -10.86
CA THR A 187 -23.90 -2.58 -9.84
C THR A 187 -23.67 -1.92 -8.48
N VAL A 188 -24.72 -1.83 -7.67
CA VAL A 188 -24.65 -1.38 -6.27
C VAL A 188 -25.11 -2.52 -5.38
N GLN A 189 -24.29 -2.91 -4.42
CA GLN A 189 -24.61 -3.87 -3.36
C GLN A 189 -24.87 -3.12 -2.05
N PHE A 190 -25.99 -3.40 -1.39
CA PHE A 190 -26.33 -2.77 -0.10
C PHE A 190 -25.95 -3.69 1.05
N GLU A 191 -25.32 -3.13 2.07
CA GLU A 191 -24.85 -3.92 3.23
C GLU A 191 -26.02 -4.45 4.07
N ASN A 192 -27.08 -3.65 4.23
CA ASN A 192 -28.18 -3.98 5.14
C ASN A 192 -29.17 -5.04 4.60
N SER A 193 -29.16 -5.33 3.29
CA SER A 193 -30.19 -6.17 2.67
C SER A 193 -29.64 -7.28 1.77
N ASN A 194 -28.32 -7.35 1.56
CA ASN A 194 -27.68 -8.15 0.51
C ASN A 194 -28.28 -7.96 -0.90
N LYS A 195 -29.14 -6.94 -1.09
CA LYS A 195 -29.74 -6.58 -2.37
C LYS A 195 -28.64 -6.06 -3.29
N ILE A 196 -28.69 -6.47 -4.56
CA ILE A 196 -27.82 -5.95 -5.61
C ILE A 196 -28.69 -5.31 -6.67
N ILE A 197 -28.46 -4.03 -6.95
CA ILE A 197 -29.11 -3.30 -8.03
C ILE A 197 -28.13 -3.20 -9.19
N LYS A 198 -28.53 -3.68 -10.36
CA LYS A 198 -27.77 -3.50 -11.62
C LYS A 198 -28.31 -2.29 -12.36
N ILE A 199 -27.54 -1.19 -12.35
CA ILE A 199 -27.90 0.08 -12.99
C ILE A 199 -27.61 0.00 -14.50
N ILE A 200 -26.43 -0.50 -14.88
CA ILE A 200 -25.99 -0.60 -16.29
C ILE A 200 -25.42 -1.99 -16.57
N GLY A 201 -25.69 -2.50 -17.77
CA GLY A 201 -25.22 -3.78 -18.30
C GLY A 201 -26.38 -4.77 -18.53
N LYS A 202 -26.17 -5.80 -19.36
CA LYS A 202 -27.20 -6.83 -19.60
C LYS A 202 -27.60 -7.47 -18.26
N LYS A 203 -28.89 -7.47 -17.91
CA LYS A 203 -29.40 -8.35 -16.84
C LYS A 203 -28.98 -9.76 -17.24
N GLU A 204 -28.18 -10.43 -16.43
CA GLU A 204 -28.06 -11.88 -16.59
C GLU A 204 -29.47 -12.41 -16.31
N THR A 205 -30.17 -12.80 -17.37
CA THR A 205 -31.38 -13.59 -17.27
C THR A 205 -30.99 -14.85 -16.52
N ALA A 206 -31.39 -14.94 -15.26
CA ALA A 206 -31.35 -16.16 -14.48
C ALA A 206 -32.30 -17.17 -15.13
N HIS A 207 -31.83 -17.85 -16.18
CA HIS A 207 -32.42 -19.08 -16.68
C HIS A 207 -31.34 -20.15 -16.66
N LEU A 208 -31.47 -21.01 -15.63
CA LEU A 208 -31.02 -22.39 -15.56
C LEU A 208 -29.51 -22.66 -15.55
N LYS A 209 -28.96 -22.79 -14.33
CA LYS A 209 -28.08 -23.92 -14.03
C LYS A 209 -28.24 -24.36 -12.56
N LYS A 210 -29.36 -25.02 -12.30
CA LYS A 210 -29.38 -26.10 -11.30
C LYS A 210 -28.75 -27.27 -12.03
N ASP A 211 -27.47 -27.54 -11.74
CA ASP A 211 -26.88 -28.89 -11.71
C ASP A 211 -25.37 -28.80 -11.46
N ASN A 212 -24.96 -29.64 -10.51
CA ASN A 212 -23.63 -29.75 -9.94
C ASN A 212 -22.57 -30.19 -10.98
N ALA A 213 -21.43 -29.52 -11.06
CA ALA A 213 -20.09 -30.09 -11.34
C ALA A 213 -19.01 -28.99 -11.39
N PRO A 214 -17.76 -29.27 -10.97
CA PRO A 214 -16.74 -28.25 -10.72
C PRO A 214 -16.16 -27.68 -12.01
N LEU A 215 -15.93 -26.37 -12.04
CA LEU A 215 -15.26 -25.68 -13.15
C LEU A 215 -13.77 -26.03 -13.16
N LEU A 216 -13.42 -27.04 -13.94
CA LEU A 216 -12.06 -27.23 -14.45
C LEU A 216 -11.77 -26.22 -15.55
N VAL A 217 -10.54 -25.71 -15.47
CA VAL A 217 -9.87 -24.80 -16.38
C VAL A 217 -9.84 -25.37 -17.79
N ALA A 218 -10.53 -24.74 -18.74
CA ALA A 218 -10.26 -24.87 -20.18
C ALA A 218 -10.96 -23.74 -20.94
N ASP A 219 -10.18 -22.78 -21.45
CA ASP A 219 -10.31 -22.21 -22.81
C ASP A 219 -9.39 -20.99 -22.97
N LEU A 220 -8.09 -21.28 -23.04
CA LEU A 220 -7.11 -20.44 -23.72
C LEU A 220 -6.76 -21.13 -25.04
N ASN A 221 -7.63 -21.03 -26.05
CA ASN A 221 -7.30 -21.47 -27.41
C ASN A 221 -8.09 -20.69 -28.48
N TYR A 222 -8.01 -19.36 -28.41
CA TYR A 222 -8.50 -18.49 -29.48
C TYR A 222 -7.40 -17.55 -29.98
N SER A 223 -6.23 -18.09 -30.38
CA SER A 223 -5.12 -17.32 -30.99
C SER A 223 -4.06 -18.17 -31.72
N ARG A 224 -4.41 -19.22 -32.48
CA ARG A 224 -3.43 -19.97 -33.31
C ARG A 224 -3.90 -20.46 -34.68
N GLU A 225 -4.83 -19.77 -35.33
CA GLU A 225 -5.24 -20.11 -36.72
C GLU A 225 -4.95 -19.04 -37.79
N PHE A 226 -4.12 -18.04 -37.50
CA PHE A 226 -3.84 -16.98 -38.49
C PHE A 226 -2.41 -16.94 -39.08
N ILE A 227 -1.57 -17.95 -38.84
CA ILE A 227 -0.22 -18.00 -39.45
C ILE A 227 0.12 -19.44 -39.91
N SER A 228 -0.40 -19.88 -41.06
CA SER A 228 0.26 -20.92 -41.88
C SER A 228 -0.23 -21.03 -43.34
N ARG A 229 -0.74 -19.96 -43.97
CA ARG A 229 -1.01 -19.96 -45.42
C ARG A 229 -0.48 -18.71 -46.13
N LYS A 230 0.81 -18.78 -46.48
CA LYS A 230 1.56 -18.02 -47.51
C LYS A 230 3.03 -18.42 -47.27
N TYR A 231 3.72 -19.23 -48.07
CA TYR A 231 3.91 -19.28 -49.53
C TYR A 231 4.31 -20.72 -49.94
N PRO A 232 4.21 -21.09 -51.23
CA PRO A 232 4.58 -22.42 -51.75
C PRO A 232 6.07 -22.76 -51.58
#